data_AF-A0A7K3AL86-F1
#
_entry.id   AF-A0A7K3AL86-F1
#
_cell.length_a   1.000
_cell.length_b   1.000
_cell.length_c   1.000
_cell.angle_alpha   90.00
_cell.angle_beta   90.00
_cell.angle_gamma   90.00
#
_symmetry.space_group_name_H-M   'P 1'
#
loop_
_entity.id
_entity.type
_entity.pdbx_description
1 polymer ?
#
loop_
_entity_poly.entity_id
_entity_poly.type
_entity_poly.pdbx_seq_one_letter_code
_entity_poly.pdbx_strand_id
1 'polypeptide(L)' 'MPDLVPVVLLAVLLVIAVRCLIAGLHTGRRSTAPAVEPYRDPRPLVACHRPVCGHMSWPHDETDEGLRCTNCGLINTDAA' A
#
# COMPACT_ATOMS: atom_id res chain seq x y z
N MET A 1 51.74 -28.10 9.37
CA MET A 1 50.37 -27.76 8.91
C MET A 1 50.29 -26.25 8.96
N PRO A 2 49.99 -25.54 7.85
CA PRO A 2 49.89 -24.08 7.88
C PRO A 2 48.89 -23.68 8.97
N ASP A 3 49.22 -22.63 9.72
CA ASP A 3 48.39 -22.14 10.81
C ASP A 3 47.04 -21.67 10.23
N LEU A 4 46.01 -22.53 10.35
CA LEU A 4 44.67 -22.29 9.82
C LEU A 4 43.86 -21.35 10.73
N VAL A 5 44.34 -21.10 11.95
CA VAL A 5 43.66 -20.25 12.94
C VAL A 5 43.37 -18.83 12.41
N PRO A 6 44.33 -18.09 11.81
CA PRO A 6 44.04 -16.78 11.24
C PRO A 6 43.04 -16.82 10.09
N VAL A 7 43.05 -17.89 9.28
CA VAL A 7 42.13 -18.05 8.13
C VAL A 7 40.70 -18.30 8.62
N VAL A 8 40.54 -19.16 9.62
CA VAL A 8 39.23 -19.46 10.23
C VAL A 8 38.70 -18.21 10.94
N LEU A 9 39.53 -17.49 11.68
CA LEU A 9 39.14 -16.26 12.35
C LEU A 9 38.67 -15.19 11.35
N LEU A 10 39.42 -14.99 10.26
CA LEU A 10 39.03 -14.06 9.20
C LEU A 10 37.70 -14.45 8.55
N ALA A 11 37.50 -15.74 8.26
CA ALA A 11 36.25 -16.24 7.71
C ALA A 11 35.06 -15.97 8.64
N VAL A 12 35.22 -16.21 9.94
CA VAL A 12 34.17 -15.92 10.94
C VAL A 12 33.84 -14.44 10.99
N LEU A 13 34.86 -13.56 11.01
CA LEU A 13 34.65 -12.11 11.02
C LEU A 13 33.91 -11.62 9.76
N LEU A 14 34.25 -12.15 8.59
CA LEU A 14 33.56 -11.82 7.34
C LEU A 14 32.09 -12.23 7.37
N VAL A 15 31.78 -13.43 7.88
CA VAL A 15 30.39 -13.89 8.02
C VAL A 15 29.59 -12.97 8.94
N ILE A 16 30.18 -12.55 10.07
CA ILE A 16 29.53 -11.62 11.01
C ILE A 16 29.29 -10.27 10.33
N ALA A 17 30.31 -9.71 9.65
CA ALA A 17 30.20 -8.43 8.95
C ALA A 17 29.09 -8.44 7.89
N VAL A 18 29.00 -9.51 7.10
CA VAL A 18 27.94 -9.68 6.09
C VAL A 18 26.56 -9.75 6.74
N ARG A 19 26.41 -10.49 7.86
CA ARG A 19 25.13 -10.57 8.59
C ARG A 19 24.70 -9.22 9.14
N CYS A 20 25.63 -8.45 9.70
CA CYS A 20 25.37 -7.09 10.19
C CYS A 20 24.97 -6.15 9.04
N LEU A 21 25.65 -6.23 7.90
CA LEU A 21 25.32 -5.43 6.71
C LEU A 21 23.93 -5.74 6.18
N ILE A 22 23.59 -7.03 6.04
CA ILE A 22 22.27 -7.48 5.59
C ILE A 22 21.18 -6.99 6.54
N ALA A 23 21.38 -7.14 7.86
CA ALA A 23 20.43 -6.66 8.85
C ALA A 23 20.23 -5.13 8.75
N GLY A 24 21.30 -4.37 8.62
CA GLY A 24 21.27 -2.91 8.45
C GLY A 24 20.48 -2.48 7.20
N LEU A 25 20.74 -3.13 6.06
CA LEU A 25 20.04 -2.88 4.81
C LEU A 25 18.54 -3.21 4.88
N HIS A 26 18.16 -4.29 5.58
CA HIS A 26 16.75 -4.62 5.77
C HIS A 26 16.04 -3.69 6.76
N THR A 27 16.74 -3.19 7.78
CA THR A 27 16.16 -2.22 8.73
C THR A 27 16.02 -0.80 8.15
N GLY A 28 16.94 -0.39 7.26
CA GLY A 28 16.89 0.92 6.60
C GLY A 28 15.74 1.07 5.59
N ARG A 29 15.09 -0.03 5.20
CA ARG A 29 13.90 -0.05 4.34
C ARG A 29 12.58 0.09 5.11
N ARG A 30 12.60 0.34 6.42
CA ARG A 30 11.40 0.84 7.09
C ARG A 30 11.23 2.29 6.67
N SER A 31 10.34 2.51 5.71
CA SER A 31 9.90 3.85 5.29
C SER A 31 9.61 4.69 6.53
N THR A 32 10.49 5.63 6.85
CA THR A 32 10.24 6.72 7.81
C THR A 32 9.34 7.79 7.20
N ALA A 33 8.67 7.47 6.09
CA ALA A 33 7.62 8.31 5.57
C ALA A 33 6.58 8.48 6.68
N PRO A 34 6.15 9.71 6.99
CA PRO A 34 5.03 9.91 7.90
C PRO A 34 3.88 9.01 7.44
N ALA A 35 3.21 8.36 8.39
CA ALA A 35 2.03 7.57 8.07
C ALA A 35 1.02 8.51 7.42
N VAL A 36 0.91 8.43 6.09
CA VAL A 36 -0.16 9.09 5.36
C VAL A 36 -1.41 8.31 5.74
N GLU A 37 -2.30 8.92 6.53
CA GLU A 37 -3.62 8.34 6.71
C GLU A 37 -4.25 8.19 5.33
N PRO A 38 -4.66 6.98 4.93
CA PRO A 38 -5.39 6.82 3.69
C PRO A 38 -6.69 7.58 3.85
N TYR A 39 -6.88 8.64 3.06
CA TYR A 39 -8.14 9.36 3.00
C TYR A 39 -9.25 8.35 2.68
N ARG A 40 -10.17 8.17 3.62
CA ARG A 40 -11.39 7.41 3.41
C ARG A 40 -12.49 8.40 3.13
N ASP A 41 -12.97 8.40 1.88
CA ASP A 41 -14.18 9.10 1.54
C ASP A 41 -15.34 8.47 2.34
N PRO A 42 -16.07 9.23 3.17
CA PRO A 42 -17.17 8.69 3.96
C PRO A 42 -18.38 8.33 3.10
N ARG A 43 -18.41 8.75 1.84
CA ARG A 43 -19.54 8.52 0.93
C ARG A 43 -19.64 7.06 0.49
N PRO A 44 -20.86 6.56 0.26
CA PRO A 44 -21.07 5.23 -0.28
C PRO A 44 -20.38 5.09 -1.65
N LEU A 45 -19.59 4.02 -1.78
CA LEU A 45 -18.95 3.62 -3.03
C LEU A 45 -19.83 2.58 -3.72
N VAL A 46 -20.54 3.00 -4.76
CA VAL A 46 -21.48 2.15 -5.51
C VAL A 46 -21.10 2.12 -6.98
N ALA A 47 -21.40 1.02 -7.67
CA ALA A 47 -21.21 0.93 -9.12
C ALA A 47 -22.14 1.91 -9.83
N CYS A 48 -21.58 2.77 -10.68
CA CYS A 48 -22.37 3.60 -11.58
C CYS A 48 -22.45 2.89 -12.94
N HIS A 49 -23.62 2.42 -13.36
CA HIS A 49 -23.79 1.66 -14.61
C HIS A 49 -23.62 2.50 -15.89
N ARG A 50 -23.23 3.77 -15.76
CA ARG A 50 -23.08 4.66 -16.91
C ARG A 50 -21.74 4.44 -17.60
N PRO A 51 -21.71 4.35 -18.94
CA PRO A 51 -20.46 4.14 -19.70
C PRO A 51 -19.38 5.18 -19.42
N VAL A 52 -19.77 6.43 -19.12
CA VAL A 52 -18.85 7.55 -18.82
C VAL A 52 -18.08 7.37 -17.50
N CYS A 53 -18.66 6.68 -16.52
CA CYS A 53 -18.01 6.42 -15.22
C CYS A 53 -17.23 5.10 -15.21
N GLY A 54 -17.47 4.22 -16.19
CA GLY A 54 -16.97 2.87 -16.22
C GLY A 54 -17.59 1.97 -15.14
N HIS A 55 -17.21 0.70 -15.09
CA HIS A 55 -17.72 -0.27 -14.11
C HIS A 55 -17.12 -0.13 -12.70
N MET A 56 -16.42 0.96 -12.41
CA MET A 56 -15.76 1.16 -11.13
C MET A 56 -16.74 1.76 -10.12
N SER A 57 -16.61 1.37 -8.85
CA SER A 57 -17.33 2.02 -7.76
C SER A 57 -16.85 3.46 -7.60
N TRP A 58 -17.78 4.42 -7.65
CA TRP A 58 -17.51 5.84 -7.44
C TRP A 58 -18.21 6.35 -6.18
N PRO A 59 -17.74 7.43 -5.54
CA PRO A 59 -18.47 8.08 -4.46
C PRO A 59 -19.83 8.59 -4.95
N HIS A 60 -20.84 8.44 -4.10
CA HIS A 60 -22.17 8.98 -4.33
C HIS A 60 -22.61 9.85 -3.16
N ASP A 61 -23.27 10.97 -3.46
CA ASP A 61 -23.95 11.79 -2.46
C ASP A 61 -25.34 11.20 -2.21
N GLU A 62 -25.73 11.05 -0.94
CA GLU A 62 -27.10 10.69 -0.57
C GLU A 62 -28.01 11.91 -0.77
N THR A 63 -29.05 11.75 -1.59
CA THR A 63 -30.09 12.76 -1.82
C THR A 63 -31.48 12.17 -1.58
N ASP A 64 -32.48 13.04 -1.49
CA ASP A 64 -33.89 12.63 -1.34
C ASP A 64 -34.39 11.77 -2.53
N GLU A 65 -33.71 11.84 -3.68
CA GLU A 65 -34.03 11.10 -4.90
C GLU A 65 -33.27 9.76 -5.00
N GLY A 66 -32.28 9.53 -4.11
CA GLY A 66 -31.40 8.35 -4.12
C GLY A 66 -29.92 8.70 -4.11
N LEU A 67 -29.07 7.78 -4.57
CA LEU A 67 -27.62 7.96 -4.61
C LEU A 67 -27.19 8.70 -5.87
N ARG A 68 -26.66 9.92 -5.74
CA ARG A 68 -26.16 10.72 -6.86
C ARG A 68 -24.67 10.52 -7.09
N CYS A 69 -24.26 10.05 -8.27
CA CYS A 69 -22.84 9.84 -8.60
C CYS A 69 -22.07 11.17 -8.64
N THR A 70 -20.95 11.29 -7.93
CA THR A 70 -20.17 12.54 -7.90
C THR A 70 -19.38 12.79 -9.18
N ASN A 71 -19.27 11.78 -10.05
CA ASN A 71 -18.55 11.90 -11.34
C ASN A 71 -19.49 12.35 -12.48
N CYS A 72 -20.65 11.71 -12.66
CA CYS A 72 -21.59 12.06 -13.73
C CYS A 72 -22.82 12.86 -13.30
N GLY A 73 -23.06 13.03 -12.00
CA GLY A 73 -24.19 13.80 -11.46
C GLY A 73 -25.56 13.13 -11.55
N LEU A 74 -25.64 11.91 -12.09
CA LEU A 74 -26.90 11.17 -12.26
C LEU A 74 -27.25 10.37 -11.00
N ILE A 75 -28.56 10.21 -10.76
CA ILE A 75 -29.08 9.33 -9.72
C ILE A 75 -28.94 7.87 -10.17
N ASN A 76 -28.38 7.04 -9.29
CA ASN A 76 -28.32 5.60 -9.46
C ASN A 76 -29.70 5.02 -9.10
N THR A 77 -30.53 4.82 -10.12
CA THR A 77 -31.90 4.31 -9.98
C THR A 77 -31.96 2.83 -9.62
N ASP A 78 -30.83 2.14 -9.64
CA ASP A 78 -30.75 0.68 -9.50
C ASP A 78 -30.43 0.25 -8.06
N ALA A 79 -30.44 1.19 -7.10
CA ALA A 79 -30.35 0.90 -5.67
C ALA A 79 -31.73 0.46 -5.13
N ALA A 80 -32.19 -0.72 -5.58
CA ALA A 80 -33.31 -1.46 -5.01
C ALA A 80 -32.82 -2.80 -4.45
#